data_AF-A0A397TCS2-F1
#
_entry.id   AF-A0A397TCS2-F1
#
_cell.length_a   1.000
_cell.length_b   1.000
_cell.length_c   1.000
_cell.angle_alpha   90.00
_cell.angle_beta   90.00
_cell.angle_gamma   90.00
#
_symmetry.space_group_name_H-M   'P 1'
#
loop_
_entity.id
_entity.type
_entity.pdbx_description
1 polymer ?
#
loop_
_entity_poly.entity_id
_entity_poly.type
_entity_poly.pdbx_seq_one_letter_code
_entity_poly.pdbx_strand_id
1 'polypeptide(L)'
;MDVHLTKCCFCVPLKAGVVIISSLWLIYGIFQSVSNALYITSPNQGTNVFRYIIPCTLSMVIFYGLITIGALFGLFVVTFTNTYRMLSIYSKVANCIVGIDIISHFVTIVVIVLYRSTILEKCLGPGSITSTRIDACDGEYTSVLTLSIAVTVISVLSSVYFAIVISAYAHKRKKKEAPEEDDLDDL
;
A
#
# COMPACT_ATOMS: atom_id res chain seq x y z
N MET A 1 -18.53 9.37 -15.54
CA MET A 1 -18.43 10.63 -14.78
C MET A 1 -17.08 11.23 -15.11
N ASP A 2 -17.05 12.05 -16.15
CA ASP A 2 -15.83 12.60 -16.75
C ASP A 2 -15.26 13.71 -15.87
N VAL A 3 -14.37 13.31 -14.96
CA VAL A 3 -13.54 14.26 -14.24
C VAL A 3 -12.44 14.70 -15.21
N HIS A 4 -12.56 15.91 -15.76
CA HIS A 4 -11.52 16.58 -16.54
C HIS A 4 -10.29 16.88 -15.65
N LEU A 5 -9.50 15.85 -15.34
CA LEU A 5 -8.28 15.95 -14.54
C LEU A 5 -7.09 16.31 -15.45
N THR A 6 -7.12 17.51 -16.06
CA THR A 6 -6.02 18.00 -16.92
C THR A 6 -4.82 18.51 -16.12
N LYS A 7 -5.03 18.84 -14.84
CA LYS A 7 -4.01 19.18 -13.83
C LYS A 7 -4.37 18.46 -12.52
N CYS A 8 -3.51 17.58 -12.03
CA CYS A 8 -3.57 17.17 -10.62
C CYS A 8 -3.14 18.35 -9.75
N CYS A 9 -3.68 18.46 -8.54
CA CYS A 9 -3.15 19.36 -7.51
C CYS A 9 -1.62 19.24 -7.48
N PHE A 10 -0.93 20.38 -7.31
CA PHE A 10 0.53 20.53 -7.29
C PHE A 10 1.29 20.66 -8.63
N CYS A 11 0.66 21.02 -9.76
CA CYS A 11 1.36 21.31 -11.03
C CYS A 11 2.26 20.18 -11.58
N VAL A 12 2.19 18.97 -11.00
CA VAL A 12 3.02 17.85 -11.41
C VAL A 12 2.44 17.25 -12.70
N PRO A 13 3.23 17.10 -13.77
CA PRO A 13 2.74 16.46 -14.99
C PRO A 13 2.31 15.02 -14.66
N LEU A 14 1.14 14.58 -15.16
CA LEU A 14 0.58 13.25 -14.85
C LEU A 14 1.60 12.11 -15.00
N LYS A 15 2.49 12.19 -16.00
CA LYS A 15 3.57 11.22 -16.21
C LYS A 15 4.52 11.15 -15.00
N ALA A 16 4.96 12.29 -14.46
CA ALA A 16 5.83 12.34 -13.29
C ALA A 16 5.10 11.84 -12.04
N GLY A 17 3.81 12.16 -11.91
CA GLY A 17 2.96 11.63 -10.83
C GLY A 17 2.98 10.10 -10.81
N VAL A 18 2.69 9.44 -11.94
CA VAL A 18 2.68 7.97 -12.00
C VAL A 18 4.05 7.36 -11.71
N VAL A 19 5.15 7.98 -12.16
CA VAL A 19 6.50 7.50 -11.84
C VAL A 19 6.79 7.58 -10.34
N ILE A 20 6.54 8.73 -9.71
CA ILE A 20 6.78 8.95 -8.27
C ILE A 20 5.96 7.93 -7.45
N ILE A 21 4.70 7.75 -7.80
CA ILE A 21 3.79 6.80 -7.15
C ILE A 21 4.32 5.37 -7.24
N SER A 22 4.68 4.94 -8.45
CA SER A 22 5.16 3.57 -8.68
C SER A 22 6.47 3.33 -7.92
N SER A 23 7.34 4.34 -7.83
CA SER A 23 8.55 4.27 -7.02
C SER A 23 8.26 4.18 -5.52
N LEU A 24 7.27 4.92 -5.00
CA LEU A 24 6.88 4.84 -3.59
C LEU A 24 6.34 3.44 -3.25
N TRP A 25 5.44 2.89 -4.07
CA TRP A 25 4.94 1.52 -3.87
C TRP A 25 6.05 0.47 -3.96
N LEU A 26 7.04 0.68 -4.83
CA LEU A 26 8.18 -0.22 -4.96
C LEU A 26 9.05 -0.21 -3.69
N ILE A 27 9.44 0.96 -3.21
CA ILE A 27 10.27 1.08 -1.99
C ILE A 27 9.52 0.49 -0.79
N TYR A 28 8.23 0.84 -0.65
CA TYR A 28 7.40 0.35 0.44
C TYR A 28 7.20 -1.18 0.38
N GLY A 29 6.88 -1.72 -0.80
CA GLY A 29 6.69 -3.15 -1.00
C GLY A 29 7.96 -3.96 -0.69
N ILE A 30 9.13 -3.48 -1.11
CA ILE A 30 10.42 -4.11 -0.81
C ILE A 30 10.70 -4.06 0.69
N PHE A 31 10.59 -2.88 1.31
CA PHE A 31 10.84 -2.70 2.74
C PHE A 31 9.98 -3.66 3.57
N GLN A 32 8.67 -3.70 3.31
CA GLN A 32 7.77 -4.60 4.03
C GLN A 32 8.06 -6.07 3.76
N SER A 33 8.34 -6.45 2.51
CA SER A 33 8.65 -7.85 2.20
C SER A 33 9.91 -8.33 2.92
N VAL A 34 10.97 -7.51 2.95
CA VAL A 34 12.23 -7.83 3.61
C VAL A 34 12.07 -7.86 5.13
N SER A 35 11.40 -6.87 5.73
CA SER A 35 11.15 -6.84 7.18
C SER A 35 10.36 -8.06 7.65
N ASN A 36 9.29 -8.42 6.93
CA ASN A 36 8.49 -9.60 7.27
C ASN A 36 9.25 -10.91 7.03
N ALA A 37 10.08 -11.00 5.98
CA ALA A 37 10.92 -12.17 5.74
C ALA A 37 11.98 -12.35 6.85
N LEU A 38 12.67 -11.26 7.24
CA LEU A 38 13.63 -11.28 8.34
C LEU A 38 12.98 -11.71 9.66
N TYR A 39 11.75 -11.25 9.91
CA TYR A 39 10.95 -11.63 11.08
C TYR A 39 10.66 -13.13 11.13
N ILE A 40 10.38 -13.76 9.99
CA ILE A 40 10.18 -15.22 9.89
C ILE A 40 11.48 -16.00 10.14
N THR A 41 12.62 -15.49 9.64
CA THR A 41 13.91 -16.21 9.71
C THR A 41 14.66 -16.04 11.03
N SER A 42 14.26 -15.09 11.88
CA SER A 42 14.97 -14.83 13.14
C SER A 42 14.79 -16.00 14.12
N PRO A 43 15.88 -16.68 14.53
CA PRO A 43 15.82 -17.88 15.38
C PRO A 43 15.44 -17.60 16.84
N ASN A 44 15.20 -16.33 17.20
CA ASN A 44 14.99 -15.90 18.57
C ASN A 44 13.52 -15.49 18.79
N GLN A 45 12.61 -16.45 19.02
CA GLN A 45 11.53 -16.35 20.03
C GLN A 45 10.59 -17.57 20.05
N GLY A 46 10.62 -18.29 21.18
CA GLY A 46 9.47 -18.48 22.06
C GLY A 46 8.22 -19.16 21.49
N THR A 47 8.03 -20.40 21.93
CA THR A 47 6.89 -21.30 21.75
C THR A 47 5.49 -20.64 21.83
N ASN A 48 4.61 -21.11 20.94
CA ASN A 48 3.13 -21.12 20.96
C ASN A 48 2.33 -19.93 20.37
N VAL A 49 2.68 -18.65 20.55
CA VAL A 49 1.86 -17.54 19.99
C VAL A 49 2.23 -17.18 18.54
N PHE A 50 3.48 -17.44 18.15
CA PHE A 50 4.00 -17.13 16.83
C PHE A 50 3.48 -18.05 15.72
N ARG A 51 3.12 -19.30 16.03
CA ARG A 51 2.69 -20.28 15.01
C ARG A 51 1.40 -19.87 14.29
N TYR A 52 0.56 -19.06 14.95
CA TYR A 52 -0.67 -18.50 14.37
C TYR A 52 -0.43 -17.23 13.53
N ILE A 53 0.66 -16.51 13.80
CA ILE A 53 1.00 -15.26 13.07
C ILE A 53 1.85 -15.59 11.83
N ILE A 54 2.65 -16.66 11.85
CA ILE A 54 3.43 -17.14 10.70
C ILE A 54 2.60 -17.23 9.39
N PRO A 55 1.41 -17.87 9.34
CA PRO A 55 0.62 -17.89 8.11
C PRO A 55 0.21 -16.49 7.66
N CYS A 56 -0.19 -15.61 8.59
CA CYS A 56 -0.53 -14.22 8.27
C CYS A 56 0.68 -13.43 7.75
N THR A 57 1.86 -13.58 8.37
CA THR A 57 3.10 -12.93 7.93
C THR A 57 3.54 -13.43 6.57
N LEU A 58 3.41 -14.74 6.30
CA LEU A 58 3.71 -15.31 4.99
C LEU A 58 2.78 -14.77 3.91
N SER A 59 1.47 -14.67 4.20
CA SER A 59 0.51 -14.04 3.30
C SER A 59 0.84 -12.57 3.05
N MET A 60 1.27 -11.82 4.06
CA MET A 60 1.72 -10.43 3.91
C MET A 60 2.93 -10.33 2.98
N VAL A 61 3.95 -11.20 3.14
CA VAL A 61 5.11 -11.23 2.24
C VAL A 61 4.67 -11.45 0.79
N ILE A 62 3.72 -12.36 0.56
CA ILE A 62 3.18 -12.62 -0.80
C ILE A 62 2.47 -11.38 -1.35
N PHE A 63 1.60 -10.75 -0.56
CA PHE A 63 0.86 -9.55 -0.98
C PHE A 63 1.81 -8.38 -1.29
N TYR A 64 2.78 -8.09 -0.42
CA TYR A 64 3.78 -7.04 -0.67
C TYR A 64 4.73 -7.38 -1.84
N GLY A 65 5.01 -8.67 -2.07
CA GLY A 65 5.69 -9.13 -3.27
C GLY A 65 4.91 -8.82 -4.55
N LEU A 66 3.60 -9.10 -4.56
CA LEU A 66 2.71 -8.76 -5.69
C LEU A 66 2.64 -7.25 -5.94
N ILE A 67 2.57 -6.44 -4.88
CA ILE A 67 2.62 -4.98 -4.97
C ILE A 67 3.93 -4.53 -5.63
N THR A 68 5.06 -5.12 -5.23
CA THR A 68 6.39 -4.81 -5.80
C THR A 68 6.46 -5.14 -7.29
N ILE A 69 5.95 -6.31 -7.70
CA ILE A 69 5.91 -6.72 -9.12
C ILE A 69 5.00 -5.77 -9.92
N GLY A 70 3.84 -5.43 -9.39
CA GLY A 70 2.92 -4.50 -10.03
C GLY A 70 3.49 -3.08 -10.15
N ALA A 71 4.26 -2.63 -9.15
CA ALA A 71 4.97 -1.35 -9.19
C ALA A 71 6.10 -1.33 -10.23
N LEU A 72 6.88 -2.42 -10.34
CA LEU A 72 7.89 -2.60 -11.39
C LEU A 72 7.25 -2.56 -12.78
N PHE A 73 6.14 -3.27 -12.97
CA PHE A 73 5.38 -3.24 -14.21
C PHE A 73 4.88 -1.83 -14.54
N GLY A 74 4.38 -1.09 -13.56
CA GLY A 74 3.98 0.32 -13.72
C GLY A 74 5.12 1.22 -14.19
N LEU A 75 6.28 1.13 -13.54
CA LEU A 75 7.49 1.87 -13.93
C LEU A 75 7.92 1.52 -15.35
N PHE A 76 7.92 0.24 -15.69
CA PHE A 76 8.28 -0.24 -17.03
C PHE A 76 7.33 0.34 -18.09
N VAL A 77 6.02 0.22 -17.86
CA VAL A 77 4.97 0.70 -18.78
C VAL A 77 5.08 2.21 -19.01
N VAL A 78 5.34 3.00 -17.97
CA VAL A 78 5.40 4.47 -18.09
C VAL A 78 6.71 4.95 -18.73
N THR A 79 7.81 4.22 -18.52
CA THR A 79 9.14 4.61 -19.01
C THR A 79 9.37 4.18 -20.45
N PHE A 80 9.03 2.94 -20.80
CA PHE A 80 9.41 2.34 -22.07
C PHE A 80 8.30 2.31 -23.10
N THR A 81 7.10 1.84 -22.75
CA THR A 81 6.03 1.64 -23.75
C THR A 81 5.15 2.87 -23.90
N ASN A 82 4.71 3.43 -22.77
CA ASN A 82 3.88 4.63 -22.65
C ASN A 82 2.70 4.70 -23.63
N THR A 83 2.10 3.57 -24.02
CA THR A 83 0.91 3.50 -24.90
C THR A 83 -0.38 3.38 -24.10
N TYR A 84 -1.52 3.79 -24.67
CA TYR A 84 -2.83 3.71 -23.98
C TYR A 84 -3.14 2.28 -23.53
N ARG A 85 -2.85 1.29 -24.39
CA ARG A 85 -3.19 -0.12 -24.16
C ARG A 85 -2.46 -0.67 -22.93
N MET A 86 -1.16 -0.40 -22.81
CA MET A 86 -0.37 -0.85 -21.67
C MET A 86 -0.72 -0.07 -20.39
N LEU A 87 -0.97 1.23 -20.49
CA LEU A 87 -1.42 2.04 -19.35
C LEU A 87 -2.79 1.60 -18.82
N SER A 88 -3.71 1.20 -19.70
CA SER A 88 -5.02 0.70 -19.30
C SER A 88 -4.92 -0.62 -18.55
N ILE A 89 -4.01 -1.51 -18.97
CA ILE A 89 -3.68 -2.73 -18.22
C ILE A 89 -3.10 -2.36 -16.86
N TYR A 90 -2.15 -1.42 -16.83
CA TYR A 90 -1.56 -0.97 -15.56
C TYR A 90 -2.58 -0.33 -14.62
N SER A 91 -3.56 0.44 -15.13
CA SER A 91 -4.66 0.99 -14.32
C SER A 91 -5.48 -0.11 -13.64
N LYS A 92 -5.76 -1.23 -14.34
CA LYS A 92 -6.42 -2.40 -13.73
C LYS A 92 -5.55 -3.06 -12.66
N VAL A 93 -4.26 -3.21 -12.91
CA VAL A 93 -3.29 -3.75 -11.93
C VAL A 93 -3.20 -2.83 -10.71
N ALA A 94 -3.15 -1.51 -10.91
CA ALA A 94 -3.10 -0.52 -9.84
C ALA A 94 -4.36 -0.59 -8.96
N ASN A 95 -5.55 -0.74 -9.55
CA ASN A 95 -6.77 -0.95 -8.76
C ASN A 95 -6.71 -2.24 -7.92
N CYS A 96 -6.10 -3.31 -8.45
CA CYS A 96 -5.87 -4.54 -7.70
C CYS A 96 -4.89 -4.31 -6.53
N ILE A 97 -3.79 -3.59 -6.77
CA ILE A 97 -2.83 -3.18 -5.73
C ILE A 97 -3.53 -2.43 -4.60
N VAL A 98 -4.36 -1.44 -4.93
CA VAL A 98 -5.13 -0.68 -3.93
C VAL A 98 -6.05 -1.58 -3.11
N GLY A 99 -6.74 -2.53 -3.75
CA GLY A 99 -7.58 -3.50 -3.05
C GLY A 99 -6.79 -4.35 -2.06
N ILE A 100 -5.64 -4.88 -2.47
CA ILE A 100 -4.74 -5.67 -1.62
C ILE A 100 -4.19 -4.81 -0.46
N ASP A 101 -3.82 -3.56 -0.74
CA ASP A 101 -3.28 -2.63 0.23
C ASP A 101 -4.30 -2.31 1.34
N ILE A 102 -5.56 -2.04 0.96
CA ILE A 102 -6.67 -1.82 1.91
C ILE A 102 -6.90 -3.05 2.80
N ILE A 103 -6.97 -4.24 2.19
CA ILE A 103 -7.17 -5.49 2.94
C ILE A 103 -6.01 -5.72 3.91
N SER A 104 -4.77 -5.50 3.48
CA SER A 104 -3.57 -5.71 4.30
C SER A 104 -3.52 -4.78 5.51
N HIS A 105 -3.87 -3.50 5.33
CA HIS A 105 -3.96 -2.57 6.44
C HIS A 105 -5.08 -2.96 7.43
N PHE A 106 -6.25 -3.38 6.94
CA PHE A 106 -7.35 -3.82 7.79
C PHE A 106 -6.98 -5.07 8.61
N VAL A 107 -6.35 -6.08 7.97
CA VAL A 107 -5.86 -7.29 8.65
C VAL A 107 -4.84 -6.92 9.73
N THR A 108 -3.94 -5.98 9.45
CA THR A 108 -2.94 -5.53 10.43
C THR A 108 -3.59 -4.94 11.69
N ILE A 109 -4.59 -4.06 11.53
CA ILE A 109 -5.33 -3.49 12.67
C ILE A 109 -6.03 -4.59 13.47
N VAL A 110 -6.71 -5.52 12.78
CA VAL A 110 -7.39 -6.65 13.44
C VAL A 110 -6.41 -7.49 14.26
N VAL A 111 -5.22 -7.77 13.72
CA VAL A 111 -4.16 -8.49 14.44
C VAL A 111 -3.69 -7.70 15.68
N ILE A 112 -3.44 -6.39 15.59
CA ILE A 112 -3.03 -5.57 16.74
C ILE A 112 -4.09 -5.59 17.86
N VAL A 113 -5.38 -5.57 17.50
CA VAL A 113 -6.49 -5.63 18.47
C VAL A 113 -6.61 -7.02 19.09
N LEU A 114 -6.58 -8.09 18.28
CA LEU A 114 -6.72 -9.47 18.75
C LEU A 114 -5.57 -9.90 19.66
N TYR A 115 -4.34 -9.46 19.39
CA TYR A 115 -3.15 -9.85 20.15
C TYR A 115 -2.77 -8.85 21.24
N ARG A 116 -3.67 -7.95 21.65
CA ARG A 116 -3.44 -6.96 22.71
C ARG A 116 -2.82 -7.57 23.97
N SER A 117 -3.40 -8.66 24.47
CA SER A 117 -2.95 -9.32 25.71
C SER A 117 -1.52 -9.83 25.60
N THR A 118 -1.17 -10.49 24.49
CA THR A 118 0.19 -10.98 24.24
C THR A 118 1.20 -9.84 24.09
N ILE A 119 0.81 -8.75 23.43
CA ILE A 119 1.68 -7.58 23.26
C ILE A 119 1.98 -6.96 24.63
N LEU A 120 0.95 -6.77 25.46
CA LEU A 120 1.09 -6.27 26.83
C LEU A 120 1.96 -7.19 27.69
N GLU A 121 1.75 -8.51 27.61
CA GLU A 121 2.55 -9.49 28.35
C GLU A 121 4.04 -9.43 27.99
N LYS A 122 4.36 -9.31 26.69
CA LYS A 122 5.74 -9.12 26.22
C LYS A 122 6.35 -7.78 26.65
N CYS A 123 5.55 -6.73 26.69
CA CYS A 123 5.98 -5.41 27.17
C CYS A 123 6.32 -5.44 28.67
N LEU A 124 5.50 -6.15 29.46
CA LEU A 124 5.71 -6.30 30.90
C LEU A 124 6.94 -7.16 31.23
N GLY A 125 7.23 -8.20 30.44
CA GLY A 125 8.42 -9.04 30.60
C GLY A 125 8.54 -9.74 31.97
N PRO A 126 9.61 -10.52 32.19
CA PRO A 126 9.85 -11.13 33.51
C PRO A 126 10.40 -10.07 34.47
N GLY A 127 9.61 -9.64 35.45
CA GLY A 127 10.02 -8.67 36.47
C GLY A 127 8.89 -8.31 37.44
N SER A 128 9.16 -7.43 38.41
CA SER A 128 8.11 -6.92 39.30
C SER A 128 7.10 -6.10 38.50
N ILE A 129 5.84 -6.55 38.54
CA ILE A 129 4.72 -5.87 37.92
C ILE A 129 4.33 -4.70 38.83
N THR A 130 4.59 -3.48 38.39
CA THR A 130 4.16 -2.25 39.05
C THR A 130 3.07 -1.57 38.24
N SER A 131 2.18 -0.82 38.89
CA SER A 131 1.11 -0.06 38.22
C SER A 131 1.67 0.90 37.15
N THR A 132 2.77 1.60 37.47
CA THR A 132 3.46 2.50 36.54
C THR A 132 3.92 1.81 35.26
N ARG A 133 4.35 0.54 35.33
CA ARG A 133 4.79 -0.23 34.17
C ARG A 133 3.62 -0.69 33.31
N ILE A 134 2.51 -1.05 33.94
CA ILE A 134 1.26 -1.38 33.24
C ILE A 134 0.77 -0.16 32.46
N ASP A 135 0.71 1.01 33.10
CA ASP A 135 0.23 2.24 32.48
C ASP A 135 1.13 2.67 31.30
N ALA A 136 2.45 2.52 31.43
CA ALA A 136 3.39 2.81 30.35
C ALA A 136 3.20 1.87 29.14
N CYS A 137 3.05 0.57 29.39
CA CYS A 137 2.82 -0.42 28.33
C CYS A 137 1.47 -0.24 27.62
N ASP A 138 0.41 0.08 28.37
CA ASP A 138 -0.91 0.36 27.78
C ASP A 138 -0.90 1.68 26.98
N GLY A 139 -0.17 2.68 27.46
CA GLY A 139 0.09 3.92 26.72
C GLY A 139 0.86 3.69 25.41
N GLU A 140 1.89 2.85 25.43
CA GLU A 140 2.65 2.48 24.24
C GLU A 140 1.80 1.69 23.24
N TYR A 141 1.04 0.69 23.72
CA TYR A 141 0.09 -0.05 22.90
C TYR A 141 -0.92 0.89 22.22
N THR A 142 -1.52 1.79 22.99
CA THR A 142 -2.51 2.75 22.49
C THR A 142 -1.89 3.70 21.47
N SER A 143 -0.65 4.13 21.69
CA SER A 143 0.10 4.97 20.74
C SER A 143 0.37 4.23 19.43
N VAL A 144 0.83 2.97 19.49
CA VAL A 144 1.07 2.13 18.32
C VAL A 144 -0.22 1.87 17.54
N LEU A 145 -1.32 1.54 18.23
CA LEU A 145 -2.63 1.36 17.60
C LEU A 145 -3.10 2.64 16.91
N THR A 146 -3.01 3.79 17.60
CA THR A 146 -3.40 5.09 17.05
C THR A 146 -2.58 5.46 15.81
N LEU A 147 -1.26 5.25 15.87
CA LEU A 147 -0.37 5.50 14.74
C LEU A 147 -0.68 4.54 13.57
N SER A 148 -0.97 3.27 13.85
CA SER A 148 -1.34 2.29 12.81
C SER A 148 -2.63 2.66 12.09
N ILE A 149 -3.62 3.16 12.83
CA ILE A 149 -4.89 3.66 12.26
C ILE A 149 -4.62 4.91 11.42
N ALA A 150 -3.85 5.87 11.92
CA ALA A 150 -3.53 7.11 11.20
C ALA A 150 -2.78 6.81 9.88
N VAL A 151 -1.78 5.93 9.92
CA VAL A 151 -1.05 5.47 8.73
C VAL A 151 -2.00 4.78 7.77
N THR A 152 -2.89 3.91 8.25
CA THR A 152 -3.88 3.23 7.40
C THR A 152 -4.75 4.22 6.62
N VAL A 153 -5.29 5.24 7.30
CA VAL A 153 -6.13 6.26 6.63
C VAL A 153 -5.34 6.99 5.55
N ILE A 154 -4.12 7.44 5.87
CA ILE A 154 -3.28 8.18 4.93
C ILE A 154 -2.88 7.30 3.75
N SER A 155 -2.48 6.05 4.00
CA SER A 155 -2.11 5.07 2.97
C SER A 155 -3.27 4.79 2.04
N VAL A 156 -4.47 4.51 2.56
CA VAL A 156 -5.65 4.20 1.75
C VAL A 156 -6.06 5.39 0.89
N LEU A 157 -6.11 6.61 1.47
CA LEU A 157 -6.44 7.81 0.71
C LEU A 157 -5.43 8.07 -0.42
N SER A 158 -4.13 7.88 -0.12
CA SER A 158 -3.06 8.03 -1.09
C SER A 158 -3.16 6.99 -2.20
N SER A 159 -3.34 5.72 -1.84
CA SER A 159 -3.50 4.59 -2.76
C SER A 159 -4.70 4.78 -3.71
N VAL A 160 -5.86 5.20 -3.19
CA VAL A 160 -7.05 5.50 -4.02
C VAL A 160 -6.78 6.69 -4.95
N TYR A 161 -6.22 7.77 -4.43
CA TYR A 161 -5.85 8.93 -5.24
C TYR A 161 -4.91 8.53 -6.38
N PHE A 162 -3.92 7.69 -6.09
CA PHE A 162 -2.96 7.21 -7.07
C PHE A 162 -3.58 6.35 -8.16
N ALA A 163 -4.51 5.45 -7.82
CA ALA A 163 -5.27 4.70 -8.81
C ALA A 163 -6.09 5.61 -9.75
N ILE A 164 -6.67 6.68 -9.21
CA ILE A 164 -7.38 7.70 -10.01
C ILE A 164 -6.40 8.39 -10.97
N VAL A 165 -5.22 8.80 -10.49
CA VAL A 165 -4.18 9.45 -11.33
C VAL A 165 -3.73 8.55 -12.47
N ILE A 166 -3.48 7.27 -12.20
CA ILE A 166 -3.07 6.29 -13.22
C ILE A 166 -4.16 6.11 -14.27
N SER A 167 -5.41 6.00 -13.83
CA SER A 167 -6.57 5.85 -14.72
C SER A 167 -6.78 7.10 -15.59
N ALA A 168 -6.68 8.29 -15.00
CA ALA A 168 -6.73 9.56 -15.72
C ALA A 168 -5.58 9.68 -16.74
N TYR A 169 -4.39 9.18 -16.41
CA TYR A 169 -3.26 9.16 -17.34
C TYR A 169 -3.51 8.24 -18.53
N ALA A 170 -4.09 7.06 -18.30
CA ALA A 170 -4.48 6.14 -19.36
C ALA A 170 -5.50 6.77 -20.32
N HIS A 171 -6.54 7.42 -19.78
CA HIS A 171 -7.54 8.13 -20.59
C HIS A 171 -6.93 9.29 -21.38
N LYS A 172 -6.05 10.08 -20.76
CA LYS A 172 -5.33 11.17 -21.46
C LYS A 172 -4.47 10.66 -22.60
N ARG A 173 -3.84 9.48 -22.46
CA ARG A 173 -3.09 8.84 -23.54
C ARG A 173 -3.99 8.33 -24.65
N LYS A 174 -5.16 7.76 -24.33
CA LYS A 174 -6.17 7.36 -25.33
C LYS A 174 -6.54 8.54 -26.24
N LYS A 175 -6.91 9.70 -25.66
CA LYS A 175 -7.27 10.92 -26.42
C LYS A 175 -6.15 11.46 -27.30
N LYS A 176 -4.88 11.17 -26.98
CA LYS A 176 -3.72 11.58 -27.80
C LYS A 176 -3.40 10.59 -28.92
N GLU A 177 -3.68 9.31 -28.71
CA GLU A 177 -3.36 8.23 -29.65
C GLU A 177 -4.50 7.98 -30.66
N ALA A 178 -5.72 8.36 -30.29
CA ALA A 178 -6.87 8.45 -31.18
C ALA A 178 -7.62 9.76 -30.85
N PRO A 179 -7.21 10.91 -31.42
CA PRO A 179 -8.07 12.08 -31.42
C PRO A 179 -9.33 11.69 -32.19
N GLU A 180 -10.50 11.75 -31.56
CA GLU A 180 -11.76 11.47 -32.25
C GLU A 180 -11.87 12.39 -33.48
N GLU A 181 -12.20 11.82 -34.64
CA GLU A 181 -12.66 12.53 -35.85
C GLU A 181 -14.06 13.12 -35.59
N ASP A 182 -14.21 13.95 -34.56
CA ASP A 182 -15.49 14.52 -34.11
C ASP A 182 -15.65 15.99 -34.56
N ASP A 183 -14.96 16.39 -35.64
CA ASP A 183 -14.99 17.74 -36.23
C ASP A 183 -15.19 17.67 -37.77
N LEU A 184 -16.06 16.80 -38.29
CA LEU A 184 -16.39 16.81 -39.73
C LEU A 184 -17.86 16.51 -40.07
N ASP A 185 -18.81 16.82 -39.18
CA ASP A 185 -20.26 16.71 -39.48
C ASP A 185 -21.02 18.06 -39.33
N ASP A 186 -20.31 19.19 -39.30
CA ASP A 186 -20.90 20.55 -39.34
C ASP A 186 -20.34 21.39 -40.51
N LEU A 187 -20.53 20.92 -41.75
CA LEU A 187 -20.42 21.75 -42.95
C LEU A 187 -21.67 21.63 -43.85
#